data_AF-A0A661GH92-F1
#
_entry.id   AF-A0A661GH92-F1
#
_cell.length_a   1.000
_cell.length_b   1.000
_cell.length_c   1.000
_cell.angle_alpha   90.00
_cell.angle_beta   90.00
_cell.angle_gamma   90.00
#
_symmetry.space_group_name_H-M   'P 1'
#
loop_
_entity.id
_entity.type
_entity.pdbx_description
1 polymer ?
#
loop_
_entity_poly.entity_id
_entity_poly.type
_entity_poly.pdbx_seq_one_letter_code
_entity_poly.pdbx_strand_id
1 'polypeptide(L)'
;MGTAMIYVFVAGMGARATVAGFGQAPAFLLGAFIWIFIHGAFCLLGAKIFRVDVHSVAIASAANIGAAASAPIVAAFHRPSLVPVSILMALIGYALGNYLAPLAGHLARMAVGQ
;
A
#
# COMPACT_ATOMS: atom_id res chain seq x y z
N MET A 1 0.42 -22.05 6.00
CA MET A 1 -0.12 -21.28 7.15
C MET A 1 -0.31 -19.79 6.84
N GLY A 2 0.69 -19.05 6.35
CA GLY A 2 0.58 -17.59 6.10
C GLY A 2 -0.61 -17.16 5.22
N THR A 3 -0.80 -17.76 4.04
CA THR A 3 -1.94 -17.46 3.15
C THR A 3 -3.30 -17.77 3.79
N ALA A 4 -3.38 -18.86 4.56
CA ALA A 4 -4.61 -19.21 5.27
C ALA A 4 -4.96 -18.16 6.35
N MET A 5 -3.95 -17.61 7.04
CA MET A 5 -4.17 -16.52 7.99
C MET A 5 -4.63 -15.22 7.32
N ILE A 6 -4.09 -14.90 6.13
CA ILE A 6 -4.57 -13.76 5.34
C ILE A 6 -6.04 -13.94 4.97
N TYR A 7 -6.46 -15.14 4.54
CA TYR A 7 -7.86 -15.41 4.22
C TYR A 7 -8.78 -15.28 5.44
N VAL A 8 -8.37 -15.78 6.60
CA VAL A 8 -9.15 -15.60 7.85
C VAL A 8 -9.27 -14.12 8.21
N PHE A 9 -8.18 -13.35 8.08
CA PHE A 9 -8.20 -11.90 8.32
C PHE A 9 -9.14 -11.17 7.37
N VAL A 10 -9.03 -11.40 6.06
CA VAL A 10 -9.89 -10.77 5.04
C VAL A 10 -11.35 -11.15 5.25
N ALA A 11 -11.64 -12.43 5.53
CA ALA A 11 -12.99 -12.89 5.86
C ALA A 11 -13.53 -12.18 7.12
N GLY A 12 -12.72 -12.01 8.15
CA GLY A 12 -13.07 -11.26 9.35
C GLY A 12 -13.34 -9.77 9.08
N MET A 13 -12.59 -9.13 8.16
CA MET A 13 -12.87 -7.75 7.73
C MET A 13 -14.20 -7.63 6.97
N GLY A 14 -14.52 -8.61 6.14
CA GLY A 14 -15.80 -8.67 5.43
C GLY A 14 -16.99 -8.93 6.37
N ALA A 15 -16.83 -9.84 7.34
CA ALA A 15 -17.89 -10.18 8.29
C ALA A 15 -18.33 -9.02 9.18
N ARG A 16 -17.41 -8.09 9.48
CA ARG A 16 -17.70 -6.86 10.25
C ARG A 16 -18.11 -5.67 9.38
N ALA A 17 -18.10 -5.82 8.05
CA ALA A 17 -18.55 -4.77 7.15
C ALA A 17 -20.07 -4.61 7.25
N THR A 18 -20.54 -3.37 7.33
CA THR A 18 -21.96 -3.05 7.34
C THR A 18 -22.32 -2.33 6.05
N VAL A 19 -23.55 -2.56 5.56
CA VAL A 19 -24.12 -1.82 4.42
C VAL A 19 -24.66 -0.46 4.87
N ALA A 20 -24.72 -0.20 6.18
CA ALA A 20 -25.03 1.13 6.70
C ALA A 20 -24.02 2.15 6.18
N GLY A 21 -24.50 3.25 5.60
CA GLY A 21 -23.64 4.28 5.02
C GLY A 21 -23.06 3.94 3.63
N PHE A 22 -23.57 2.91 2.94
CA PHE A 22 -23.11 2.53 1.59
C PHE A 22 -23.14 3.68 0.58
N GLY A 23 -23.99 4.69 0.78
CA GLY A 23 -24.00 5.91 -0.03
C GLY A 23 -22.67 6.70 -0.02
N GLN A 24 -21.79 6.48 0.97
CA GLN A 24 -20.45 7.08 1.03
C GLN A 24 -19.40 6.27 0.24
N ALA A 25 -19.71 5.02 -0.15
CA ALA A 25 -18.78 4.15 -0.85
C ALA A 25 -18.19 4.77 -2.13
N PRO A 26 -18.96 5.50 -2.98
CA PRO A 26 -18.40 6.17 -4.16
C PRO A 26 -17.30 7.18 -3.81
N ALA A 27 -17.49 7.96 -2.74
CA ALA A 27 -16.50 8.95 -2.30
C ALA A 27 -15.21 8.28 -1.79
N PHE A 28 -15.34 7.20 -1.01
CA PHE A 28 -14.19 6.41 -0.58
C PHE A 28 -13.44 5.77 -1.75
N LEU A 29 -14.18 5.24 -2.73
CA LEU A 29 -13.58 4.62 -3.91
C LEU A 29 -12.83 5.65 -4.76
N LEU A 30 -13.41 6.84 -4.96
CA LEU A 30 -12.73 7.94 -5.63
C LEU A 30 -11.47 8.37 -4.87
N GLY A 31 -11.54 8.47 -3.54
CA GLY A 31 -10.37 8.74 -2.70
C GLY A 31 -9.26 7.71 -2.88
N ALA A 32 -9.62 6.42 -2.96
CA ALA A 32 -8.66 5.35 -3.21
C ALA A 32 -7.99 5.48 -4.59
N PHE A 33 -8.73 5.82 -5.64
CA PHE A 33 -8.17 6.08 -6.96
C PHE A 33 -7.20 7.27 -6.96
N ILE A 34 -7.59 8.38 -6.33
CA ILE A 34 -6.73 9.57 -6.20
C ILE A 34 -5.45 9.21 -5.46
N TRP A 35 -5.55 8.46 -4.36
CA TRP A 35 -4.40 8.04 -3.57
C TRP A 35 -3.43 7.16 -4.36
N ILE A 36 -3.93 6.13 -5.06
CA ILE A 36 -3.09 5.25 -5.89
C ILE A 36 -2.47 6.01 -7.06
N PHE A 37 -3.19 6.97 -7.65
CA PHE A 37 -2.65 7.83 -8.69
C PHE A 37 -1.47 8.67 -8.17
N ILE A 38 -1.65 9.34 -7.04
CA ILE A 38 -0.60 10.14 -6.40
C ILE A 38 0.62 9.26 -6.07
N HIS A 39 0.40 8.10 -5.44
CA HIS A 39 1.45 7.13 -5.14
C HIS A 39 2.23 6.73 -6.40
N GLY A 40 1.52 6.36 -7.48
CA GLY A 40 2.12 6.01 -8.77
C GLY A 40 2.93 7.16 -9.36
N ALA A 41 2.42 8.40 -9.30
CA ALA A 41 3.12 9.58 -9.77
C ALA A 41 4.43 9.82 -8.99
N PHE A 42 4.42 9.69 -7.66
CA PHE A 42 5.62 9.78 -6.83
C PHE A 42 6.64 8.68 -7.15
N CYS A 43 6.18 7.44 -7.34
CA CYS A 43 7.04 6.33 -7.74
C CYS A 43 7.73 6.59 -9.09
N LEU A 44 6.98 7.06 -10.11
CA LEU A 44 7.53 7.38 -11.43
C LEU A 44 8.45 8.61 -11.40
N LEU A 45 8.12 9.62 -10.59
CA LEU A 45 8.99 10.77 -10.39
C LEU A 45 10.31 10.35 -9.71
N GLY A 46 10.24 9.51 -8.68
CA GLY A 46 11.40 8.90 -8.05
C GLY A 46 12.24 8.10 -9.04
N ALA A 47 11.60 7.30 -9.90
CA ALA A 47 12.26 6.56 -10.96
C ALA A 47 13.10 7.48 -11.87
N LYS A 48 12.52 8.63 -12.25
CA LYS A 48 13.19 9.62 -13.10
C LYS A 48 14.36 10.31 -12.38
N ILE A 49 14.19 10.67 -11.11
CA ILE A 49 15.21 11.37 -10.31
C ILE A 49 16.40 10.43 -10.03
N PHE A 50 16.12 9.22 -9.54
CA PHE A 50 17.13 8.25 -9.14
C PHE A 50 17.61 7.36 -10.30
N ARG A 51 17.07 7.57 -11.51
CA ARG A 51 17.38 6.82 -12.73
C ARG A 51 17.25 5.30 -12.55
N VAL A 52 16.13 4.89 -11.94
CA VAL A 52 15.82 3.48 -11.64
C VAL A 52 14.93 2.90 -12.73
N ASP A 53 15.07 1.60 -12.99
CA ASP A 53 14.26 0.89 -13.98
C ASP A 53 12.81 0.66 -13.52
N VAL A 54 11.89 0.52 -14.48
CA VAL A 54 10.45 0.35 -14.19
C VAL A 54 10.14 -0.94 -13.42
N HIS A 55 10.96 -2.00 -13.55
CA HIS A 55 10.73 -3.23 -12.78
C HIS A 55 11.04 -3.02 -11.30
N SER A 56 12.13 -2.30 -10.98
CA SER A 56 12.45 -1.89 -9.62
C SER A 56 11.36 -1.01 -9.01
N VAL A 57 10.76 -0.13 -9.81
CA VAL A 57 9.61 0.72 -9.40
C VAL A 57 8.37 -0.13 -9.13
N ALA A 58 8.09 -1.14 -9.97
CA ALA A 58 6.97 -2.05 -9.75
C ALA A 58 7.13 -2.85 -8.45
N ILE A 59 8.34 -3.32 -8.15
CA ILE A 59 8.65 -4.01 -6.89
C ILE A 59 8.48 -3.06 -5.70
N ALA A 60 8.98 -1.83 -5.80
CA ALA A 60 8.83 -0.80 -4.76
C ALA A 60 7.37 -0.43 -4.49
N SER A 61 6.58 -0.25 -5.55
CA SER A 61 5.14 0.01 -5.41
C SER A 61 4.42 -1.18 -4.75
N ALA A 62 4.70 -2.41 -5.18
CA ALA A 62 4.15 -3.62 -4.59
C ALA A 62 4.53 -3.80 -3.11
N ALA A 63 5.75 -3.41 -2.72
CA ALA A 63 6.21 -3.39 -1.33
C ALA A 63 5.45 -2.40 -0.44
N ASN A 64 5.00 -1.27 -0.98
CA ASN A 64 4.30 -0.25 -0.19
C ASN A 64 2.77 -0.42 -0.17
N ILE A 65 2.17 -0.93 -1.25
CA ILE A 65 0.70 -1.08 -1.36
C ILE A 65 0.23 -2.46 -0.94
N GLY A 66 0.86 -3.52 -1.46
CA GLY A 66 0.46 -4.90 -1.15
C GLY A 66 1.37 -5.61 -0.13
N ALA A 67 2.36 -4.87 0.40
CA ALA A 67 3.22 -5.26 1.51
C ALA A 67 3.92 -6.62 1.30
N ALA A 68 4.27 -7.30 2.40
CA ALA A 68 5.01 -8.55 2.39
C ALA A 68 4.25 -9.72 1.71
N ALA A 69 2.95 -9.56 1.42
CA ALA A 69 2.15 -10.56 0.72
C ALA A 69 2.42 -10.56 -0.79
N SER A 70 2.46 -9.39 -1.44
CA SER A 70 2.58 -9.30 -2.91
C SER A 70 3.99 -8.94 -3.39
N ALA A 71 4.77 -8.18 -2.61
CA ALA A 71 6.08 -7.70 -3.06
C ALA A 71 7.07 -8.82 -3.46
N PRO A 72 7.17 -9.94 -2.68
CA PRO A 72 8.06 -11.04 -3.03
C PRO A 72 7.64 -11.75 -4.32
N ILE A 73 6.33 -11.82 -4.58
CA ILE A 73 5.77 -12.44 -5.78
C ILE A 73 6.14 -11.60 -7.01
N VAL A 74 5.93 -10.28 -6.93
CA VAL A 74 6.32 -9.35 -8.01
C VAL A 74 7.84 -9.36 -8.23
N ALA A 75 8.63 -9.40 -7.16
CA ALA A 75 10.09 -9.49 -7.26
C ALA A 75 10.55 -10.81 -7.90
N ALA A 76 9.96 -11.94 -7.50
CA ALA A 76 10.31 -13.25 -8.05
C ALA A 76 10.05 -13.35 -9.55
N PHE A 77 9.00 -12.68 -10.06
CA PHE A 77 8.69 -12.65 -11.49
C PHE A 77 9.68 -11.79 -12.29
N HIS A 78 10.21 -10.71 -11.71
CA HIS A 78 11.08 -9.77 -12.42
C HIS A 78 12.57 -10.05 -12.22
N ARG A 79 13.01 -10.12 -10.95
CA ARG A 79 14.40 -10.35 -10.53
C ARG A 79 14.41 -11.12 -9.21
N PRO A 80 14.56 -12.46 -9.23
CA PRO A 80 14.55 -13.29 -8.03
C PRO A 80 15.56 -12.85 -6.95
N SER A 81 16.70 -12.28 -7.35
CA SER A 81 17.70 -11.74 -6.43
C SER A 81 17.20 -10.56 -5.57
N LEU A 82 16.13 -9.88 -5.99
CA LEU A 82 15.51 -8.78 -5.25
C LEU A 82 14.40 -9.23 -4.31
N VAL A 83 14.08 -10.54 -4.23
CA VAL A 83 13.05 -11.05 -3.32
C VAL A 83 13.33 -10.69 -1.85
N PRO A 84 14.55 -10.92 -1.29
CA PRO A 84 14.85 -10.51 0.08
C PRO A 84 14.74 -9.00 0.29
N VAL A 85 15.21 -8.21 -0.69
CA VAL A 85 15.14 -6.75 -0.66
C VAL A 85 13.68 -6.26 -0.63
N SER A 86 12.80 -6.88 -1.41
CA SER A 86 11.37 -6.53 -1.45
C SER A 86 10.67 -6.80 -0.12
N ILE A 87 11.06 -7.86 0.60
CA ILE A 87 10.53 -8.17 1.93
C ILE A 87 10.95 -7.11 2.93
N LEU A 88 12.25 -6.76 2.96
CA LEU A 88 12.77 -5.73 3.86
C LEU A 88 12.13 -4.37 3.58
N MET A 89 11.97 -4.01 2.32
CA MET A 89 11.31 -2.77 1.91
C MET A 89 9.85 -2.73 2.36
N ALA A 90 9.12 -3.85 2.25
CA ALA A 90 7.74 -3.94 2.73
C ALA A 90 7.66 -3.81 4.26
N LEU A 91 8.59 -4.41 5.00
CA LEU A 91 8.64 -4.29 6.46
C LEU A 91 8.93 -2.86 6.93
N ILE A 92 9.83 -2.16 6.24
CA ILE A 92 10.12 -0.74 6.51
C ILE A 92 8.89 0.11 6.22
N GLY A 93 8.24 -0.10 5.07
CA GLY A 93 6.99 0.58 4.71
C GLY A 93 5.90 0.36 5.76
N TYR A 94 5.75 -0.87 6.25
CA TYR A 94 4.81 -1.20 7.31
C TYR A 94 5.14 -0.50 8.64
N ALA A 95 6.41 -0.53 9.05
CA ALA A 95 6.85 0.14 10.27
C ALA A 95 6.60 1.65 10.22
N LEU A 96 6.92 2.29 9.10
CA LEU A 96 6.66 3.72 8.89
C LEU A 96 5.15 4.01 8.84
N GLY A 97 4.39 3.22 8.09
CA GLY A 97 2.95 3.38 7.93
C GLY A 97 2.20 3.33 9.27
N ASN A 98 2.62 2.48 10.19
CA ASN A 98 2.01 2.35 11.51
C ASN A 98 2.05 3.65 12.34
N TYR A 99 3.10 4.46 12.17
CA TYR A 99 3.24 5.75 12.88
C TYR A 99 2.80 6.95 12.04
N LEU A 100 3.07 6.93 10.73
CA LEU A 100 2.73 8.02 9.82
C LEU A 100 1.24 8.10 9.51
N ALA A 101 0.51 6.98 9.50
CA ALA A 101 -0.93 7.00 9.20
C ALA A 101 -1.75 7.75 10.28
N PRO A 102 -1.58 7.48 11.60
CA PRO A 102 -2.24 8.28 12.63
C PRO A 102 -1.83 9.76 12.60
N LEU A 103 -0.55 10.03 12.34
CA LEU A 103 -0.04 11.40 12.20
C LEU A 103 -0.70 12.13 11.03
N ALA A 104 -0.75 11.51 9.86
CA ALA A 104 -1.41 12.06 8.68
C ALA A 104 -2.91 12.30 8.95
N GLY A 105 -3.58 11.38 9.66
CA GLY A 105 -4.95 11.57 10.10
C GLY A 105 -5.13 12.76 11.04
N HIS A 106 -4.17 13.01 11.94
CA HIS A 106 -4.20 14.17 12.82
C HIS A 106 -3.99 15.48 12.04
N LEU A 107 -2.99 15.51 11.15
CA LEU A 107 -2.72 16.67 10.29
C LEU A 107 -3.91 16.99 9.37
N ALA A 108 -4.57 15.95 8.84
CA ALA A 108 -5.78 16.12 8.04
C ALA A 108 -6.90 16.79 8.85
N ARG A 109 -7.16 16.33 10.08
CA ARG A 109 -8.16 16.96 10.97
C ARG A 109 -7.85 18.44 11.23
N MET A 110 -6.60 18.74 11.58
CA MET A 110 -6.14 20.12 11.78
C MET A 110 -6.35 20.99 10.53
N ALA A 111 -6.07 20.46 9.34
CA ALA A 111 -6.23 21.17 8.08
C ALA A 111 -7.71 21.52 7.76
N VAL A 112 -8.66 20.74 8.29
CA VAL A 112 -10.11 21.03 8.16
C VAL A 112 -10.70 21.74 9.38
N GLY A 113 -9.86 22.12 10.37
CA GLY A 113 -10.29 22.84 11.56
C GLY A 113 -11.05 22.00 12.60
N GLN A 114 -10.82 20.67 12.61
CA GLN A 114 -11.33 19.73 13.60
C GLN A 114 -10.25 19.38 14.64
#